data_AF-A0A914NDM8-F1
#
_entry.id   AF-A0A914NDM8-F1
#
_cell.length_a   1.000
_cell.length_b   1.000
_cell.length_c   1.000
_cell.angle_alpha   90.00
_cell.angle_beta   90.00
_cell.angle_gamma   90.00
#
_symmetry.space_group_name_H-M   'P 1'
#
loop_
_entity.id
_entity.type
_entity.pdbx_description
1 polymer ?
#
loop_
_entity_poly.entity_id
_entity_poly.type
_entity_poly.pdbx_seq_one_letter_code
_entity_poly.pdbx_strand_id
1 'polypeptide(L)'
;MDKLSGSLFMNGIFMGLFRYSMNLTIGFLDINVKRLGRKFAHFMADALAAFAISIYVVIYLLDLQHEYSFISRASILSVIGFCSILYTTNGLASNELFPTAIRNTSYSFGQVLSRIGVVLAPQLFVLGNIWELLPYLTLLVLAVADALFFQFNVFETKGKPMLSKFPSKEERIFYGRIPFRRRQEKRDVELLPREGKMIMFKIE
;
A
#
# COMPACT_ATOMS: atom_id res chain seq x y z
N MET A 1 12.19 -12.42 18.32
CA MET A 1 13.36 -11.85 17.59
C MET A 1 14.67 -12.51 18.02
N ASP A 2 14.63 -13.43 18.98
CA ASP A 2 15.82 -14.09 19.56
C ASP A 2 16.40 -15.23 18.70
N LYS A 3 15.77 -15.54 17.55
CA LYS A 3 16.23 -16.54 16.58
C LYS A 3 17.06 -15.95 15.41
N LEU A 4 17.29 -14.63 15.36
CA LEU A 4 18.18 -14.03 14.34
C LEU A 4 19.58 -13.82 14.94
N SER A 5 20.61 -14.40 14.31
CA SER A 5 22.02 -14.17 14.69
C SER A 5 22.43 -12.72 14.40
N GLY A 6 23.16 -12.11 15.33
CA GLY A 6 23.49 -10.69 15.38
C GLY A 6 22.90 -10.02 16.62
N SER A 7 23.44 -8.87 17.03
CA SER A 7 22.80 -8.12 18.12
C SER A 7 21.46 -7.55 17.64
N LEU A 8 20.46 -7.56 18.51
CA LEU A 8 19.13 -6.99 18.25
C LEU A 8 19.24 -5.56 17.69
N PHE A 9 20.18 -4.78 18.22
CA PHE A 9 20.46 -3.41 17.81
C PHE A 9 21.00 -3.30 16.38
N MET A 10 21.94 -4.17 15.97
CA MET A 10 22.50 -4.14 14.62
C MET A 10 21.43 -4.51 13.59
N ASN A 11 20.64 -5.55 13.85
CA ASN A 11 19.51 -5.92 12.99
C ASN A 11 18.49 -4.78 12.89
N GLY A 12 18.22 -4.07 14.00
CA GLY A 12 17.38 -2.87 14.04
C GLY A 12 17.89 -1.73 13.14
N ILE A 13 19.18 -1.43 13.19
CA ILE A 13 19.81 -0.38 12.37
C ILE A 13 19.74 -0.74 10.89
N PHE A 14 20.10 -1.97 10.52
CA PHE A 14 20.03 -2.43 9.12
C PHE A 14 18.61 -2.39 8.59
N MET A 15 17.62 -2.83 9.37
CA MET A 15 16.20 -2.73 9.00
C MET A 15 15.77 -1.27 8.81
N GLY A 16 16.18 -0.36 9.71
CA GLY A 16 15.89 1.07 9.61
C GLY A 16 16.45 1.68 8.33
N LEU A 17 17.76 1.51 8.07
CA LEU A 17 18.41 2.02 6.86
C LEU A 17 17.75 1.46 5.60
N PHE A 18 17.47 0.16 5.56
CA PHE A 18 16.86 -0.50 4.41
C PHE A 18 15.47 0.06 4.11
N ARG A 19 14.64 0.29 5.14
CA ARG A 19 13.33 0.92 4.96
C ARG A 19 13.45 2.33 4.37
N TYR A 20 14.34 3.16 4.91
CA TYR A 20 14.51 4.52 4.42
C TYR A 20 15.02 4.56 2.99
N SER A 21 16.01 3.74 2.65
CA SER A 21 16.56 3.68 1.28
C SER A 21 15.51 3.25 0.26
N MET A 22 14.72 2.22 0.56
CA MET A 22 13.65 1.78 -0.33
C MET A 22 12.57 2.85 -0.56
N ASN A 23 12.13 3.55 0.49
CA ASN A 23 11.13 4.61 0.32
C ASN A 23 11.68 5.80 -0.48
N LEU A 24 12.97 6.15 -0.32
CA LEU A 24 13.63 7.15 -1.13
C LEU A 24 13.67 6.75 -2.61
N THR A 25 14.04 5.50 -2.90
CA THR A 25 14.06 4.98 -4.28
C THR A 25 12.67 5.01 -4.92
N ILE A 26 11.63 4.59 -4.20
CA ILE A 26 10.25 4.65 -4.71
C ILE A 26 9.79 6.10 -4.90
N GLY A 27 10.11 7.01 -3.98
CA GLY A 27 9.80 8.43 -4.13
C GLY A 27 10.48 9.04 -5.36
N PHE A 28 11.75 8.69 -5.61
CA PHE A 28 12.48 9.12 -6.80
C PHE A 28 11.88 8.51 -8.09
N LEU A 29 11.54 7.22 -8.07
CA LEU A 29 10.89 6.55 -9.20
C LEU A 29 9.51 7.13 -9.49
N ASP A 30 8.76 7.56 -8.48
CA ASP A 30 7.44 8.16 -8.65
C ASP A 30 7.50 9.47 -9.45
N ILE A 31 8.52 10.29 -9.18
CA ILE A 31 8.77 11.56 -9.87
C ILE A 31 9.17 11.31 -11.34
N ASN A 32 10.04 10.34 -11.57
CA ASN A 32 10.61 10.11 -12.90
C ASN A 32 9.72 9.25 -13.83
N VAL A 33 8.90 8.35 -13.27
CA VAL A 33 8.12 7.39 -14.05
C VAL A 33 6.63 7.72 -14.02
N LYS A 34 6.15 8.37 -15.08
CA LYS A 34 4.72 8.74 -15.25
C LYS A 34 3.77 7.53 -15.22
N ARG A 35 4.25 6.34 -15.60
CA ARG A 35 3.47 5.08 -15.61
C ARG A 35 3.34 4.41 -14.25
N LEU A 36 4.10 4.86 -13.25
CA LEU A 36 4.12 4.24 -11.93
C LEU A 36 2.96 4.81 -11.11
N GLY A 37 1.74 4.34 -11.40
CA GLY A 37 0.53 4.69 -10.68
C GLY A 37 0.51 4.15 -9.24
N ARG A 38 -0.37 4.68 -8.39
CA ARG A 38 -0.51 4.22 -6.99
C ARG A 38 -0.93 2.76 -6.94
N LYS A 39 -1.80 2.34 -7.87
CA LYS A 39 -2.31 0.98 -7.95
C LYS A 39 -1.21 -0.01 -8.29
N PHE A 40 -0.39 0.35 -9.27
CA PHE A 40 0.77 -0.45 -9.68
C PHE A 40 1.84 -0.51 -8.59
N ALA A 41 2.15 0.62 -7.93
CA ALA A 41 3.10 0.67 -6.83
C ALA A 41 2.71 -0.24 -5.67
N HIS A 42 1.43 -0.19 -5.26
CA HIS A 42 0.90 -1.02 -4.18
C HIS A 42 0.96 -2.51 -4.56
N PHE A 43 0.43 -2.86 -5.74
CA PHE A 43 0.42 -4.24 -6.22
C PHE A 43 1.83 -4.83 -6.33
N MET A 44 2.80 -4.05 -6.82
CA MET A 44 4.19 -4.49 -6.93
C MET A 44 4.83 -4.72 -5.56
N ALA A 45 4.57 -3.84 -4.59
CA ALA A 45 5.09 -4.01 -3.23
C ALA A 45 4.48 -5.24 -2.54
N ASP A 46 3.17 -5.47 -2.68
CA ASP A 46 2.51 -6.68 -2.17
C ASP A 46 3.03 -7.95 -2.83
N ALA A 47 3.20 -7.94 -4.16
CA ALA A 47 3.71 -9.09 -4.89
C ALA A 47 5.14 -9.45 -4.45
N LEU A 48 6.01 -8.45 -4.25
CA LEU A 48 7.37 -8.67 -3.74
C LEU A 48 7.37 -9.16 -2.29
N ALA A 49 6.48 -8.65 -1.45
CA ALA A 49 6.32 -9.14 -0.08
C ALA A 49 5.85 -10.60 -0.05
N ALA A 50 4.81 -10.94 -0.83
CA ALA A 50 4.29 -12.31 -0.95
C ALA A 50 5.35 -13.28 -1.51
N PHE A 51 6.12 -12.84 -2.50
CA PHE A 51 7.23 -13.62 -3.05
C PHE A 51 8.31 -13.88 -2.01
N ALA A 52 8.72 -12.87 -1.24
CA ALA A 52 9.72 -13.04 -0.17
C ALA A 52 9.22 -13.99 0.93
N ILE A 53 7.95 -13.91 1.33
CA ILE A 53 7.36 -14.86 2.28
C ILE A 53 7.34 -16.28 1.69
N SER A 54 6.98 -16.42 0.41
CA SER A 54 6.93 -17.71 -0.27
C SER A 54 8.31 -18.37 -0.38
N ILE A 55 9.37 -17.60 -0.66
CA ILE A 55 10.75 -18.12 -0.64
C ILE A 55 11.08 -18.70 0.74
N TYR A 56 10.76 -17.96 1.81
CA TYR A 56 11.00 -18.45 3.17
C TYR A 56 10.23 -19.75 3.45
N VAL A 57 8.96 -19.82 3.03
CA VAL A 57 8.12 -21.02 3.15
C VAL A 57 8.74 -22.21 2.42
N VAL A 58 9.21 -22.03 1.18
CA VAL A 58 9.85 -23.11 0.41
C VAL A 58 11.14 -23.58 1.07
N ILE A 59 12.00 -22.66 1.52
CA ILE A 59 13.25 -23.02 2.23
C ILE A 59 12.94 -23.79 3.52
N TYR A 60 11.88 -23.40 4.24
CA TYR A 60 11.41 -24.12 5.43
C TYR A 60 10.96 -25.54 5.07
N LEU A 61 10.12 -25.71 4.05
CA LEU A 61 9.56 -27.01 3.68
C LEU A 61 10.60 -28.01 3.17
N LEU A 62 11.69 -27.52 2.58
CA LEU A 62 12.80 -28.36 2.11
C LEU A 62 13.84 -28.67 3.21
N ASP A 63 13.66 -28.16 4.43
CA ASP A 63 14.60 -28.28 5.56
C ASP A 63 16.02 -27.73 5.26
N LEU A 64 16.13 -26.82 4.29
CA LEU A 64 17.41 -26.22 3.87
C LEU A 64 17.75 -24.95 4.64
N GLN A 65 17.17 -24.75 5.82
CA GLN A 65 17.31 -23.52 6.60
C GLN A 65 18.74 -23.29 7.08
N HIS A 66 19.46 -24.36 7.41
CA HIS A 66 20.84 -24.29 7.88
C HIS A 66 21.81 -23.92 6.76
N GLU A 67 21.61 -24.50 5.57
CA GLU A 67 22.43 -24.25 4.40
C GLU A 67 22.21 -22.84 3.82
N TYR A 68 20.94 -22.43 3.72
CA TYR A 68 20.56 -21.11 3.17
C TYR A 68 20.10 -20.12 4.25
N SER A 69 20.78 -20.13 5.41
CA SER A 69 20.45 -19.29 6.56
C SER A 69 20.51 -17.78 6.27
N PHE A 70 21.37 -17.35 5.34
CA PHE A 70 21.44 -15.97 4.91
C PHE A 70 20.21 -15.57 4.08
N ILE A 71 19.81 -16.42 3.12
CA ILE A 71 18.70 -16.15 2.20
C ILE A 71 17.37 -16.13 2.97
N SER A 72 17.14 -17.08 3.87
CA SER A 72 15.92 -17.13 4.68
C SER A 72 15.73 -15.87 5.52
N ARG A 73 16.80 -15.38 6.13
CA ARG A 73 16.81 -14.13 6.91
C ARG A 73 16.60 -12.91 6.03
N ALA A 74 17.34 -12.80 4.93
CA ALA A 74 17.19 -11.69 3.99
C ALA A 74 15.76 -11.62 3.45
N SER A 75 15.14 -12.77 3.17
CA SER A 75 13.76 -12.87 2.70
C SER A 75 12.79 -12.26 3.71
N ILE A 76 12.81 -12.70 4.97
CA ILE A 76 11.91 -12.17 6.00
C ILE A 76 12.18 -10.68 6.28
N LEU A 77 13.45 -10.27 6.35
CA LEU A 77 13.80 -8.87 6.60
C LEU A 77 13.36 -7.96 5.46
N SER A 78 13.39 -8.43 4.22
CA SER A 78 12.95 -7.67 3.05
C SER A 78 11.45 -7.31 3.09
N VAL A 79 10.62 -8.18 3.69
CA VAL A 79 9.16 -7.96 3.86
C VAL A 79 8.89 -6.66 4.60
N ILE A 80 9.69 -6.33 5.62
CA ILE A 80 9.53 -5.10 6.41
C ILE A 80 9.75 -3.86 5.52
N GLY A 81 10.69 -3.95 4.57
CA GLY A 81 10.93 -2.91 3.57
C GLY A 81 9.72 -2.71 2.65
N PHE A 82 9.18 -3.80 2.10
CA PHE A 82 7.99 -3.76 1.25
C PHE A 82 6.75 -3.24 2.00
N CYS A 83 6.52 -3.67 3.24
CA CYS A 83 5.48 -3.13 4.11
C CYS A 83 5.58 -1.62 4.30
N SER A 84 6.80 -1.08 4.36
CA SER A 84 6.98 0.37 4.46
C SER A 84 6.57 1.11 3.19
N ILE A 85 6.80 0.51 2.01
CA ILE A 85 6.35 1.07 0.73
C ILE A 85 4.82 1.05 0.65
N LEU A 86 4.19 -0.04 1.08
CA LEU A 86 2.72 -0.15 1.15
C LEU A 86 2.13 0.94 2.03
N TYR A 87 2.69 1.14 3.23
CA TYR A 87 2.25 2.19 4.15
C TYR A 87 2.34 3.59 3.53
N THR A 88 3.48 3.94 2.92
CA THR A 88 3.66 5.23 2.25
C THR A 88 2.70 5.41 1.08
N THR A 89 2.53 4.37 0.25
CA THR A 89 1.63 4.39 -0.92
C THR A 89 0.17 4.54 -0.50
N ASN A 90 -0.26 3.86 0.57
CA ASN A 90 -1.62 3.97 1.12
C ASN A 90 -1.92 5.36 1.69
N GLY A 91 -0.94 5.96 2.38
CA GLY A 91 -1.06 7.34 2.84
C GLY A 91 -1.20 8.32 1.68
N LEU A 92 -0.42 8.13 0.62
CA LEU A 92 -0.44 8.97 -0.56
C LEU A 92 -1.73 8.79 -1.38
N ALA A 93 -2.19 7.55 -1.58
CA ALA A 93 -3.45 7.24 -2.23
C ALA A 93 -4.64 7.85 -1.46
N SER A 94 -4.62 7.78 -0.12
CA SER A 94 -5.64 8.43 0.72
C SER A 94 -5.65 9.95 0.53
N ASN A 95 -4.46 10.57 0.46
CA ASN A 95 -4.35 12.01 0.21
C ASN A 95 -4.86 12.41 -1.18
N GLU A 96 -4.67 11.59 -2.20
CA GLU A 96 -5.14 11.88 -3.55
C GLU A 96 -6.65 11.62 -3.72
N LEU A 97 -7.21 10.61 -3.01
CA LEU A 97 -8.61 10.21 -3.13
C LEU A 97 -9.58 11.13 -2.39
N PHE A 98 -9.18 11.66 -1.23
CA PHE A 98 -10.05 12.47 -0.38
C PHE A 98 -9.84 13.98 -0.59
N PRO A 99 -10.94 14.79 -0.66
CA PRO A 99 -10.83 16.23 -0.75
C PRO A 99 -10.30 16.84 0.55
N THR A 100 -9.63 17.99 0.43
CA THR A 100 -8.88 18.63 1.53
C THR A 100 -9.67 18.74 2.83
N ALA A 101 -10.97 19.02 2.75
CA ALA A 101 -11.85 19.17 3.90
C ALA A 101 -12.00 17.91 4.78
N ILE A 102 -11.85 16.70 4.24
CA ILE A 102 -11.92 15.43 5.00
C ILE A 102 -10.64 14.59 4.94
N ARG A 103 -9.62 15.06 4.23
CA ARG A 103 -8.36 14.34 4.06
C ARG A 103 -7.70 14.02 5.40
N ASN A 104 -7.61 15.02 6.30
CA ASN A 104 -6.99 14.84 7.62
C ASN A 104 -7.78 13.85 8.51
N THR A 105 -9.11 13.93 8.49
CA THR A 105 -10.00 13.02 9.24
C THR A 105 -9.90 11.59 8.72
N SER A 106 -9.90 11.41 7.39
CA SER A 106 -9.80 10.09 6.76
C SER A 106 -8.45 9.43 7.05
N TYR A 107 -7.36 10.20 6.94
CA TYR A 107 -6.03 9.71 7.28
C TYR A 107 -5.94 9.31 8.76
N SER A 108 -6.41 10.17 9.67
CA SER A 108 -6.45 9.87 11.11
C SER A 108 -7.25 8.60 11.43
N PHE A 109 -8.38 8.39 10.75
CA PHE A 109 -9.18 7.17 10.90
C PHE A 109 -8.40 5.92 10.44
N GLY A 110 -7.71 5.99 9.30
CA GLY A 110 -6.82 4.92 8.84
C GLY A 110 -5.71 4.60 9.85
N GLN A 111 -5.15 5.62 10.51
CA GLN A 111 -4.14 5.43 11.55
C GLN A 111 -4.69 4.70 12.77
N VAL A 112 -5.93 4.97 13.19
CA VAL A 112 -6.56 4.24 14.31
C VAL A 112 -6.69 2.75 13.96
N LEU A 113 -7.14 2.42 12.74
CA LEU A 113 -7.22 1.02 12.28
C LEU A 113 -5.83 0.36 12.22
N SER A 114 -4.82 1.08 11.75
CA SER A 114 -3.42 0.61 11.76
C SER A 114 -2.94 0.26 13.17
N ARG A 115 -3.29 1.06 14.18
CA ARG A 115 -2.94 0.79 15.59
C ARG A 115 -3.63 -0.46 16.13
N ILE A 116 -4.89 -0.71 15.76
CA ILE A 116 -5.57 -1.96 16.11
C ILE A 116 -4.80 -3.16 15.53
N GLY A 117 -4.35 -3.06 14.28
CA GLY A 117 -3.50 -4.08 13.66
C GLY A 117 -2.21 -4.35 14.44
N VAL A 118 -1.54 -3.30 14.93
CA VAL A 118 -0.34 -3.43 15.77
C VAL A 118 -0.63 -4.14 17.10
N VAL A 119 -1.80 -3.89 17.71
CA VAL A 119 -2.22 -4.58 18.95
C VAL A 119 -2.51 -6.06 18.70
N LEU A 120 -3.07 -6.40 17.53
CA LEU A 120 -3.37 -7.79 17.15
C LEU A 120 -2.13 -8.56 16.66
N ALA A 121 -1.13 -7.88 16.09
CA ALA A 121 0.02 -8.51 15.46
C ALA A 121 0.79 -9.51 16.36
N PRO A 122 1.06 -9.25 17.65
CA PRO A 122 1.75 -10.21 18.52
C PRO A 122 1.00 -11.53 18.71
N GLN A 123 -0.33 -11.54 18.55
CA GLN A 123 -1.13 -12.76 18.70
C GLN A 123 -0.86 -13.78 17.59
N LEU A 124 -0.31 -13.34 16.44
CA LEU A 124 0.14 -14.25 15.40
C LEU A 124 1.27 -15.17 15.86
N PHE A 125 2.07 -14.78 16.86
CA PHE A 125 3.13 -15.66 17.37
C PHE A 125 2.57 -16.88 18.12
N VAL A 126 1.34 -16.82 18.64
CA VAL A 126 0.69 -17.96 19.30
C VAL A 126 0.47 -19.10 18.30
N LEU A 127 0.19 -18.78 17.04
CA LEU A 127 0.05 -19.77 15.97
C LEU A 127 1.36 -20.53 15.71
N GLY A 128 2.50 -19.88 15.98
CA GLY A 128 3.83 -20.49 15.87
C GLY A 128 4.05 -21.65 16.84
N ASN A 129 3.31 -21.70 17.95
CA ASN A 129 3.37 -22.82 18.90
C ASN A 129 2.69 -24.09 18.36
N ILE A 130 1.75 -23.95 17.42
CA ILE A 130 1.08 -25.08 16.77
C ILE A 130 1.95 -25.58 15.62
N TRP A 131 2.41 -24.66 14.77
CA TRP A 131 3.33 -24.95 13.68
C TRP A 131 4.15 -23.70 13.34
N GLU A 132 5.49 -23.82 13.31
CA GLU A 132 6.37 -22.66 13.12
C GLU A 132 6.11 -21.88 11.81
N LEU A 133 5.53 -22.54 10.81
CA LEU A 133 5.20 -21.96 9.51
C LEU A 133 3.87 -21.19 9.48
N LEU A 134 2.96 -21.50 10.42
CA LEU A 134 1.58 -21.00 10.42
C LEU A 134 1.50 -19.45 10.43
N PRO A 135 2.30 -18.71 11.23
CA PRO A 135 2.28 -17.25 11.21
C PRO A 135 2.64 -16.68 9.84
N TYR A 136 3.61 -17.28 9.15
CA TYR A 136 4.04 -16.82 7.82
C TYR A 136 2.98 -17.09 6.74
N LEU A 137 2.30 -18.25 6.81
CA LEU A 137 1.17 -18.55 5.93
C LEU A 137 0.01 -17.58 6.16
N THR A 138 -0.31 -17.25 7.42
CA THR A 138 -1.34 -16.25 7.70
C THR A 138 -0.98 -14.87 7.15
N LEU A 139 0.28 -14.45 7.23
CA LEU A 139 0.75 -13.20 6.62
C LEU A 139 0.64 -13.23 5.09
N LEU A 140 0.92 -14.36 4.46
CA LEU A 140 0.77 -14.52 3.01
C LEU A 140 -0.70 -14.39 2.58
N VAL A 141 -1.62 -15.03 3.30
CA VAL A 141 -3.06 -14.92 3.04
C VAL A 141 -3.54 -13.48 3.23
N LEU A 142 -3.10 -12.81 4.30
CA LEU A 142 -3.43 -11.40 4.54
C LEU A 142 -2.89 -10.49 3.45
N ALA A 143 -1.65 -10.70 2.98
CA ALA A 143 -1.06 -9.91 1.89
C ALA A 143 -1.84 -10.09 0.58
N VAL A 144 -2.24 -11.32 0.24
CA VAL A 144 -3.08 -11.57 -0.94
C VAL A 144 -4.46 -10.93 -0.79
N ALA A 145 -5.07 -11.03 0.39
CA ALA A 145 -6.36 -10.40 0.66
C ALA A 145 -6.28 -8.86 0.54
N ASP A 146 -5.21 -8.25 1.08
CA ASP A 146 -4.95 -6.82 0.97
C ASP A 146 -4.75 -6.38 -0.49
N ALA A 147 -3.92 -7.10 -1.24
CA ALA A 147 -3.70 -6.84 -2.66
C ALA A 147 -5.01 -6.90 -3.48
N LEU A 148 -5.86 -7.90 -3.22
CA LEU A 148 -7.16 -8.01 -3.87
C LEU A 148 -8.09 -6.86 -3.46
N PHE A 149 -8.19 -6.58 -2.16
CA PHE A 149 -9.07 -5.53 -1.64
C PHE A 149 -8.66 -4.16 -2.19
N PHE A 150 -7.37 -3.85 -2.19
CA PHE A 150 -6.84 -2.62 -2.76
C PHE A 150 -7.12 -2.56 -4.27
N GLN A 151 -6.86 -3.64 -5.01
CA GLN A 151 -7.04 -3.68 -6.46
C GLN A 151 -8.51 -3.51 -6.89
N PHE A 152 -9.47 -4.02 -6.13
CA PHE A 152 -10.89 -3.92 -6.46
C PHE A 152 -11.55 -2.63 -5.98
N ASN A 153 -11.14 -2.10 -4.82
CA ASN A 153 -11.79 -0.94 -4.21
C ASN A 153 -11.11 0.39 -4.55
N VAL A 154 -9.79 0.39 -4.77
CA VAL A 154 -9.01 1.61 -5.01
C VAL A 154 -8.82 1.85 -6.50
N PHE A 155 -9.06 3.08 -6.92
CA PHE A 155 -8.88 3.54 -8.30
C PHE A 155 -7.47 4.07 -8.50
N GLU A 156 -7.02 4.10 -9.76
CA GLU A 156 -5.77 4.78 -10.09
C GLU A 156 -5.96 6.29 -9.93
N THR A 157 -5.13 6.87 -9.06
CA THR A 157 -5.18 8.30 -8.68
C THR A 157 -4.10 9.13 -9.37
N LYS A 158 -3.06 8.51 -9.94
CA LYS A 158 -1.97 9.25 -10.59
C LYS A 158 -2.45 9.96 -11.85
N GLY A 159 -2.19 11.26 -11.92
CA GLY A 159 -2.51 12.12 -13.07
C GLY A 159 -3.93 12.69 -13.09
N LYS A 160 -4.75 12.41 -12.06
CA LYS A 160 -6.07 13.03 -11.92
C LYS A 160 -5.99 14.32 -11.10
N PRO A 161 -6.76 15.36 -11.44
CA PRO A 161 -6.79 16.58 -10.64
C PRO A 161 -7.31 16.26 -9.24
N MET A 162 -6.63 16.78 -8.22
CA MET A 162 -7.06 16.58 -6.83
C MET A 162 -8.47 17.15 -6.63
N LEU A 163 -9.31 16.40 -5.92
CA LEU A 163 -10.65 16.86 -5.57
C LEU A 163 -10.54 18.05 -4.60
N SER A 164 -10.79 19.26 -5.11
CA SER A 164 -10.79 20.48 -4.30
C SER A 164 -12.13 20.73 -3.61
N LYS A 165 -13.22 20.16 -4.14
CA LYS A 165 -14.59 20.39 -3.65
C LYS A 165 -15.29 19.07 -3.34
N PHE A 166 -16.12 19.12 -2.30
CA PHE A 166 -17.07 18.05 -2.02
C PHE A 166 -18.10 17.95 -3.15
N PRO A 167 -18.54 16.73 -3.51
CA PRO A 167 -19.68 16.55 -4.42
C PRO A 167 -20.92 17.30 -3.90
N SER A 168 -21.72 17.82 -4.84
CA SER A 168 -22.96 18.56 -4.53
C SER A 168 -23.95 17.64 -3.76
N LYS A 169 -24.95 18.22 -3.09
CA LYS A 169 -25.88 17.46 -2.23
C LYS A 169 -26.61 16.33 -2.99
N GLU A 170 -26.92 16.56 -4.25
CA GLU A 170 -27.55 15.60 -5.18
C GLU A 170 -26.64 14.41 -5.51
N GLU A 171 -25.32 14.58 -5.33
CA GLU A 171 -24.33 13.57 -5.62
C GLU A 171 -23.90 12.70 -4.43
N ARG A 172 -24.49 12.93 -3.25
CA ARG A 172 -24.13 12.18 -2.04
C ARG A 172 -24.73 10.78 -2.07
N ILE A 173 -24.00 9.83 -1.47
CA ILE A 173 -24.38 8.39 -1.38
C ILE A 173 -25.77 8.21 -0.76
N PHE A 174 -26.16 9.10 0.16
CA PHE A 174 -27.46 9.09 0.81
C PHE A 174 -28.63 9.56 -0.09
N TYR A 175 -28.37 10.10 -1.29
CA TYR A 175 -29.40 10.67 -2.19
C TYR A 175 -29.45 10.03 -3.59
N GLY A 176 -28.57 9.08 -3.95
CA GLY A 176 -28.59 8.48 -5.30
C GLY A 176 -27.96 7.10 -5.43
N ARG A 177 -28.68 6.20 -6.15
CA ARG A 177 -28.38 4.78 -6.46
C ARG A 177 -27.13 4.53 -7.35
N ILE A 178 -26.13 5.42 -7.37
CA ILE A 178 -24.98 5.28 -8.26
C ILE A 178 -23.78 4.76 -7.46
N PRO A 179 -23.21 3.58 -7.79
CA PRO A 179 -22.01 3.08 -7.13
C PRO A 179 -20.85 4.07 -7.30
N PHE A 180 -20.06 4.26 -6.23
CA PHE A 180 -18.98 5.25 -6.14
C PHE A 180 -18.04 5.26 -7.36
N ARG A 181 -17.75 4.06 -7.90
CA ARG A 181 -16.98 3.82 -9.14
C ARG A 181 -17.51 4.59 -10.36
N ARG A 182 -18.81 4.46 -10.66
CA ARG A 182 -19.43 5.01 -11.87
C ARG A 182 -19.62 6.53 -11.78
N ARG A 183 -19.54 7.10 -10.58
CA ARG A 183 -19.66 8.52 -10.29
C ARG A 183 -18.32 9.26 -10.39
N GLN A 184 -17.20 8.64 -9.99
CA GLN A 184 -15.88 9.21 -10.23
C GLN A 184 -15.51 9.19 -11.73
N GLU A 185 -15.82 8.10 -12.44
CA GLU A 185 -15.62 8.03 -13.89
C GLU A 185 -16.39 9.12 -14.65
N LYS A 186 -17.64 9.41 -14.25
CA LYS A 186 -18.40 10.57 -14.77
C LYS A 186 -17.74 11.92 -14.47
N ARG A 187 -17.20 12.11 -13.26
CA ARG A 187 -16.55 13.36 -12.86
C ARG A 187 -15.18 13.56 -13.52
N ASP A 188 -14.44 12.47 -13.76
CA ASP A 188 -13.18 12.50 -14.51
C ASP A 188 -13.43 12.98 -15.96
N VAL A 189 -14.55 12.56 -16.57
CA VAL A 189 -15.00 13.02 -17.89
C VAL A 189 -15.42 14.50 -17.89
N GLU A 190 -16.04 14.99 -16.81
CA GLU A 190 -16.41 16.41 -16.68
C GLU A 190 -15.23 17.35 -16.40
N LEU A 191 -14.16 16.84 -15.79
CA LEU A 191 -12.94 17.61 -15.45
C LEU A 191 -11.92 17.65 -16.59
N LEU A 192 -12.04 16.77 -17.60
CA LEU A 192 -11.29 16.91 -18.84
C LEU A 192 -11.75 18.20 -19.54
N PRO A 193 -10.82 19.02 -20.06
CA PRO A 193 -11.21 20.19 -20.83
C PRO A 193 -12.12 19.71 -21.96
N ARG A 194 -13.35 20.22 -22.01
CA ARG A 194 -14.23 20.04 -23.16
C ARG A 194 -13.47 20.61 -24.35
N GLU A 195 -12.85 19.76 -25.17
CA GLU A 195 -12.32 20.18 -26.45
C GLU A 195 -13.45 20.90 -27.19
N GLY A 196 -13.24 22.18 -27.52
CA GLY A 196 -14.14 22.92 -28.40
C GLY A 196 -15.02 24.01 -27.78
N LYS A 197 -14.55 24.78 -26.79
CA LYS A 197 -14.96 26.20 -26.73
C LYS A 197 -13.73 27.10 -26.78
N MET A 198 -13.33 27.36 -28.02
CA MET A 198 -12.47 28.47 -28.43
C MET A 198 -13.10 29.77 -27.91
N ILE A 199 -12.59 30.28 -26.79
CA ILE A 199 -12.90 31.63 -26.32
C ILE A 199 -12.07 32.56 -27.20
N MET A 200 -12.69 33.00 -28.31
CA MET A 200 -12.21 34.10 -29.13
C MET A 200 -12.15 35.36 -28.25
N PHE A 201 -10.97 35.68 -27.72
CA PHE A 201 -10.65 37.02 -27.26
C PHE A 201 -10.54 37.91 -28.50
N LYS A 202 -11.66 38.52 -28.92
CA LYS A 202 -11.64 39.65 -29.84
C LYS A 202 -11.44 40.90 -29.00
N ILE A 203 -10.25 41.48 -29.09
CA ILE A 203 -9.93 42.79 -28.56
C ILE A 203 -10.26 43.77 -29.69
N GLU A 204 -11.34 44.53 -29.52
CA GLU A 204 -11.59 45.83 -30.16
C GLU A 204 -11.77 46.85 -29.04
#